data_AF-A0A2W1JYE0-F1
#
_entry.id   AF-A0A2W1JYE0-F1
#
_cell.length_a   1.000
_cell.length_b   1.000
_cell.length_c   1.000
_cell.angle_alpha   90.00
_cell.angle_beta   90.00
_cell.angle_gamma   90.00
#
_symmetry.space_group_name_H-M   'P 1'
#
loop_
_entity.id
_entity.type
_entity.pdbx_description
1 polymer ?
#
loop_
_entity_poly.entity_id
_entity_poly.type
_entity_poly.pdbx_seq_one_letter_code
_entity_poly.pdbx_strand_id
1 'polypeptide(L)'
;MVSLEQIETELKKRHQFPYRWMRKQNNAWDKHTNFIYKTQTWKDLCHQIENASIKIKVDKDQLFQYAANRWYNFWSAKAIEQIFTSCENVRPVENTKSKTCDFYIENISFDHKTSVFPKRYPKSLSEAQQNPCELLHWLYQNQSQQGRKHLKNRLFLVVYQQDQQHWKLKAEIKWLSTRIKNYVFTFDAARLTKLNFKENHAFADIIWAVR
;
A
#
# COMPACT_ATOMS: atom_id res chain seq x y z
N MET A 1 18.95 2.46 -7.69
CA MET A 1 17.59 2.46 -7.11
C MET A 1 16.69 3.19 -8.11
N VAL A 2 15.47 2.71 -8.38
CA VAL A 2 14.53 3.39 -9.30
C VAL A 2 14.10 4.72 -8.67
N SER A 3 14.08 5.81 -9.42
CA SER A 3 13.66 7.10 -8.89
C SER A 3 12.15 7.15 -8.62
N LEU A 4 11.73 7.94 -7.63
CA LEU A 4 10.31 8.14 -7.32
C LEU A 4 9.51 8.70 -8.51
N GLU A 5 10.12 9.60 -9.29
CA GLU A 5 9.53 10.17 -10.50
C GLU A 5 9.30 9.12 -11.59
N GLN A 6 10.25 8.20 -11.78
CA GLN A 6 10.08 7.09 -12.71
C GLN A 6 8.97 6.15 -12.24
N ILE A 7 8.93 5.79 -10.94
CA ILE A 7 7.87 4.94 -10.39
C ILE A 7 6.49 5.59 -10.60
N GLU A 8 6.35 6.88 -10.30
CA GLU A 8 5.11 7.63 -10.53
C GLU A 8 4.67 7.58 -11.99
N THR A 9 5.59 7.88 -12.91
CA THR A 9 5.32 7.89 -14.36
C THR A 9 4.86 6.51 -14.85
N GLU A 10 5.52 5.44 -14.42
CA GLU A 10 5.16 4.08 -14.81
C GLU A 10 3.82 3.64 -14.17
N LEU A 11 3.58 3.96 -12.90
CA LEU A 11 2.32 3.67 -12.23
C LEU A 11 1.13 4.34 -12.92
N LYS A 12 1.28 5.60 -13.37
CA LYS A 12 0.22 6.36 -14.05
C LYS A 12 -0.23 5.72 -15.37
N LYS A 13 0.61 4.94 -16.05
CA LYS A 13 0.21 4.19 -17.26
C LYS A 13 -0.92 3.18 -16.99
N ARG A 14 -1.07 2.70 -15.75
CA ARG A 14 -2.20 1.85 -15.33
C ARG A 14 -3.57 2.55 -15.45
N HIS A 15 -3.61 3.88 -15.39
CA HIS A 15 -4.83 4.69 -15.35
C HIS A 15 -5.67 4.61 -16.62
N GLN A 16 -5.08 4.19 -17.73
CA GLN A 16 -5.75 4.00 -19.03
C GLN A 16 -6.62 2.74 -19.07
N PHE A 17 -6.54 1.87 -18.05
CA PHE A 17 -7.24 0.59 -18.01
C PHE A 17 -8.22 0.53 -16.83
N PRO A 18 -9.34 -0.20 -16.94
CA PRO A 18 -10.26 -0.41 -15.81
C PRO A 18 -9.56 -1.07 -14.61
N TYR A 19 -9.86 -0.66 -13.38
CA TYR A 19 -9.33 -1.31 -12.17
C TYR A 19 -10.25 -2.44 -11.72
N ARG A 20 -9.97 -3.66 -12.19
CA ARG A 20 -10.75 -4.86 -11.87
C ARG A 20 -9.82 -5.94 -11.34
N TRP A 21 -10.21 -6.67 -10.31
CA TRP A 21 -9.42 -7.80 -9.82
C TRP A 21 -9.72 -9.10 -10.55
N MET A 22 -10.93 -9.23 -11.11
CA MET A 22 -11.48 -10.43 -11.78
C MET A 22 -11.58 -11.68 -10.89
N ARG A 23 -10.78 -11.77 -9.83
CA ARG A 23 -10.74 -12.84 -8.83
C ARG A 23 -10.09 -12.35 -7.55
N LYS A 24 -10.30 -13.09 -6.46
CA LYS A 24 -9.56 -12.87 -5.20
C LYS A 24 -8.09 -13.27 -5.37
N GLN A 25 -7.18 -12.49 -4.78
CA GLN A 25 -5.75 -12.81 -4.72
C GLN A 25 -5.50 -14.17 -4.04
N ASN A 26 -4.65 -15.01 -4.64
CA ASN A 26 -4.34 -16.36 -4.17
C ASN A 26 -2.89 -16.78 -4.51
N ASN A 27 -2.39 -17.80 -3.80
CA ASN A 27 -0.99 -18.24 -3.91
C ASN A 27 -0.61 -18.74 -5.31
N ALA A 28 -1.52 -19.42 -6.02
CA ALA A 28 -1.23 -19.99 -7.33
C ALA A 28 -0.96 -18.88 -8.37
N TRP A 29 -1.88 -17.93 -8.48
CA TRP A 29 -1.71 -16.80 -9.39
C TRP A 29 -0.60 -15.85 -8.92
N ASP A 30 -0.36 -15.76 -7.61
CA ASP A 30 0.77 -15.00 -7.09
C ASP A 30 2.10 -15.56 -7.60
N LYS A 31 2.27 -16.89 -7.60
CA LYS A 31 3.47 -17.58 -8.12
C LYS A 31 3.71 -17.29 -9.60
N HIS A 32 2.65 -17.33 -10.41
CA HIS A 32 2.75 -17.08 -11.85
C HIS A 32 3.06 -15.61 -12.20
N THR A 33 2.79 -14.69 -11.28
CA THR A 33 2.98 -13.25 -11.50
C THR A 33 4.06 -12.66 -10.60
N ASN A 34 5.00 -13.47 -10.08
CA ASN A 34 6.10 -12.98 -9.23
C ASN A 34 7.08 -12.03 -9.95
N PHE A 35 7.08 -12.02 -11.29
CA PHE A 35 7.89 -11.09 -12.06
C PHE A 35 7.60 -9.62 -11.73
N ILE A 36 6.40 -9.30 -11.22
CA ILE A 36 6.01 -7.93 -10.86
C ILE A 36 7.01 -7.26 -9.91
N TYR A 37 7.67 -8.03 -9.05
CA TYR A 37 8.58 -7.51 -8.03
C TYR A 37 9.90 -7.00 -8.60
N LYS A 38 10.25 -7.42 -9.82
CA LYS A 38 11.49 -7.04 -10.52
C LYS A 38 11.23 -6.17 -11.75
N THR A 39 9.97 -6.04 -12.16
CA THR A 39 9.60 -5.36 -13.40
C THR A 39 9.33 -3.90 -13.12
N GLN A 40 10.15 -2.99 -13.65
CA GLN A 40 10.09 -1.58 -13.30
C GLN A 40 9.22 -0.76 -14.27
N THR A 41 9.17 -1.17 -15.54
CA THR A 41 8.43 -0.43 -16.57
C THR A 41 7.09 -1.10 -16.88
N TRP A 42 6.11 -0.28 -17.24
CA TRP A 42 4.80 -0.74 -17.69
C TRP A 42 4.88 -1.58 -18.97
N LYS A 43 5.79 -1.22 -19.88
CA LYS A 43 6.02 -1.95 -21.13
C LYS A 43 6.49 -3.38 -20.85
N ASP A 44 7.50 -3.54 -20.02
CA ASP A 44 8.03 -4.86 -19.67
C ASP A 44 7.02 -5.67 -18.85
N LEU A 45 6.20 -5.01 -18.06
CA LEU A 45 5.09 -5.65 -17.34
C LEU A 45 4.09 -6.26 -18.33
N CYS A 46 3.67 -5.49 -19.34
CA CYS A 46 2.73 -5.99 -20.35
C CYS A 46 3.30 -7.19 -21.11
N HIS A 47 4.58 -7.14 -21.53
CA HIS A 47 5.24 -8.26 -22.19
C HIS A 47 5.31 -9.51 -21.30
N GLN A 48 5.64 -9.36 -20.01
CA GLN A 48 5.72 -10.50 -19.09
C GLN A 48 4.36 -11.10 -18.76
N ILE A 49 3.31 -10.27 -18.67
CA ILE A 49 1.93 -10.74 -18.51
C ILE A 49 1.51 -11.59 -19.72
N GLU A 50 1.79 -11.11 -20.93
CA GLU A 50 1.48 -11.83 -22.17
C GLU A 50 2.18 -13.19 -22.21
N ASN A 51 3.50 -13.22 -22.01
CA ASN A 51 4.27 -14.47 -21.97
C ASN A 51 3.76 -15.42 -20.88
N ALA A 52 3.43 -14.90 -19.70
CA ALA A 52 2.90 -15.71 -18.61
C ALA A 52 1.52 -16.28 -18.95
N SER A 53 0.64 -15.51 -19.60
CA SER A 53 -0.72 -15.95 -19.98
C SER A 53 -0.68 -17.14 -20.95
N ILE A 54 0.21 -17.09 -21.93
CA ILE A 54 0.46 -18.17 -22.89
C ILE A 54 1.00 -19.41 -22.15
N LYS A 55 2.02 -19.22 -21.30
CA LYS A 55 2.67 -20.32 -20.58
C LYS A 55 1.71 -21.10 -19.68
N ILE A 56 0.81 -20.41 -18.98
CA ILE A 56 -0.12 -21.05 -18.05
C ILE A 56 -1.51 -21.30 -18.65
N LYS A 57 -1.69 -20.99 -19.95
CA LYS A 57 -2.93 -21.21 -20.72
C LYS A 57 -4.16 -20.61 -20.04
N VAL A 58 -4.08 -19.34 -19.65
CA VAL A 58 -5.22 -18.58 -19.10
C VAL A 58 -5.55 -17.38 -19.97
N ASP A 59 -6.77 -16.86 -19.81
CA ASP A 59 -7.20 -15.63 -20.45
C ASP A 59 -6.25 -14.46 -20.14
N LYS A 60 -5.85 -13.73 -21.19
CA LYS A 60 -4.88 -12.63 -21.11
C LYS A 60 -5.42 -11.46 -20.30
N ASP A 61 -6.69 -11.08 -20.45
CA ASP A 61 -7.26 -9.95 -19.70
C ASP A 61 -7.35 -10.28 -18.20
N GLN A 62 -7.78 -11.50 -17.85
CA GLN A 62 -7.82 -11.92 -16.46
C GLN A 62 -6.43 -11.87 -15.80
N LEU A 63 -5.39 -12.41 -16.47
CA LEU A 63 -4.03 -12.36 -15.94
C LEU A 63 -3.49 -10.94 -15.91
N PHE A 64 -3.81 -10.12 -16.91
CA PHE A 64 -3.43 -8.71 -16.97
C PHE A 64 -3.99 -7.93 -15.79
N GLN A 65 -5.30 -7.98 -15.58
CA GLN A 65 -5.98 -7.30 -14.47
C GLN A 65 -5.37 -7.69 -13.11
N TYR A 66 -5.12 -8.98 -12.91
CA TYR A 66 -4.53 -9.49 -11.69
C TYR A 66 -3.08 -9.03 -11.48
N ALA A 67 -2.22 -9.28 -12.46
CA ALA A 67 -0.79 -8.96 -12.39
C ALA A 67 -0.56 -7.45 -12.31
N ALA A 68 -1.29 -6.66 -13.11
CA ALA A 68 -1.18 -5.20 -13.11
C ALA A 68 -1.61 -4.59 -11.77
N ASN A 69 -2.66 -5.11 -11.13
CA ASN A 69 -3.06 -4.62 -9.80
C ASN A 69 -2.05 -5.00 -8.72
N ARG A 70 -1.48 -6.22 -8.77
CA ARG A 70 -0.41 -6.61 -7.85
C ARG A 70 0.84 -5.76 -8.04
N TRP A 71 1.25 -5.53 -9.29
CA TRP A 71 2.37 -4.66 -9.65
C TRP A 71 2.16 -3.24 -9.16
N TYR A 72 0.98 -2.67 -9.43
CA TYR A 72 0.61 -1.33 -9.00
C TYR A 72 0.65 -1.16 -7.48
N ASN A 73 0.07 -2.12 -6.74
CA ASN A 73 0.12 -2.10 -5.28
C ASN A 73 1.56 -2.24 -4.75
N PHE A 74 2.37 -3.13 -5.32
CA PHE A 74 3.75 -3.34 -4.89
C PHE A 74 4.62 -2.10 -5.13
N TRP A 75 4.63 -1.56 -6.35
CA TRP A 75 5.48 -0.41 -6.68
C TRP A 75 5.01 0.88 -6.01
N SER A 76 3.71 1.06 -5.80
CA SER A 76 3.21 2.16 -4.96
C SER A 76 3.74 2.04 -3.52
N ALA A 77 3.67 0.85 -2.90
CA ALA A 77 4.18 0.64 -1.55
C ALA A 77 5.70 0.83 -1.48
N LYS A 78 6.44 0.36 -2.48
CA LYS A 78 7.89 0.60 -2.57
C LYS A 78 8.26 2.07 -2.68
N ALA A 79 7.48 2.88 -3.40
CA ALA A 79 7.69 4.31 -3.44
C ALA A 79 7.39 4.97 -2.08
N ILE A 80 6.33 4.55 -1.38
CA ILE A 80 6.02 5.06 -0.04
C ILE A 80 7.12 4.72 0.98
N GLU A 81 7.61 3.49 0.98
CA GLU A 81 8.76 3.06 1.79
C GLU A 81 10.00 3.93 1.53
N GLN A 82 10.34 4.15 0.25
CA GLN A 82 11.46 5.04 -0.13
C GLN A 82 11.27 6.47 0.38
N ILE A 83 10.05 7.02 0.32
CA ILE A 83 9.73 8.35 0.85
C ILE A 83 9.98 8.41 2.35
N PHE A 84 9.45 7.45 3.12
CA PHE A 84 9.68 7.40 4.56
C PHE A 84 11.18 7.37 4.88
N THR A 85 11.92 6.45 4.26
CA THR A 85 13.37 6.29 4.51
C THR A 85 14.22 7.43 3.96
N SER A 86 13.63 8.39 3.24
CA SER A 86 14.31 9.62 2.81
C SER A 86 14.24 10.76 3.83
N CYS A 87 13.46 10.59 4.91
CA CYS A 87 13.33 11.57 5.98
C CYS A 87 14.41 11.34 7.05
N GLU A 88 15.00 12.41 7.58
CA GLU A 88 16.17 12.35 8.48
C GLU A 88 15.91 11.58 9.79
N ASN A 89 14.70 11.66 10.34
CA ASN A 89 14.29 10.98 11.57
C ASN A 89 13.74 9.55 11.36
N VAL A 90 13.91 8.99 10.15
CA VAL A 90 13.43 7.65 9.80
C VAL A 90 14.60 6.73 9.49
N ARG A 91 14.71 5.63 10.22
CA ARG A 91 15.74 4.61 9.99
C ARG A 91 15.17 3.43 9.20
N PRO A 92 15.76 3.03 8.06
CA PRO A 92 15.32 1.84 7.34
C PRO A 92 15.59 0.56 8.16
N VAL A 93 14.81 -0.49 7.91
CA VAL A 93 15.14 -1.84 8.40
C VAL A 93 16.35 -2.39 7.64
N GLU A 94 17.32 -2.95 8.37
CA GLU A 94 18.51 -3.60 7.78
C GLU A 94 18.14 -4.81 6.91
N ASN A 95 17.18 -5.61 7.37
CA ASN A 95 16.63 -6.75 6.63
C ASN A 95 15.40 -6.38 5.78
N THR A 96 15.63 -6.00 4.53
CA THR A 96 14.59 -5.61 3.56
C THR A 96 13.54 -6.70 3.24
N LYS A 97 13.68 -7.92 3.77
CA LYS A 97 12.70 -9.02 3.65
C LYS A 97 11.77 -9.15 4.86
N SER A 98 11.91 -8.28 5.86
CA SER A 98 11.00 -8.21 7.00
C SER A 98 9.55 -8.09 6.50
N LYS A 99 8.66 -8.93 7.04
CA LYS A 99 7.23 -8.93 6.67
C LYS A 99 6.37 -8.04 7.57
N THR A 100 6.98 -7.43 8.59
CA THR A 100 6.25 -6.80 9.71
C THR A 100 6.85 -5.47 10.14
N CYS A 101 7.86 -5.00 9.44
CA CYS A 101 8.56 -3.75 9.72
C CYS A 101 9.27 -3.32 8.44
N ASP A 102 8.99 -2.10 8.01
CA ASP A 102 9.62 -1.44 6.87
C ASP A 102 10.70 -0.44 7.34
N PHE A 103 10.41 0.31 8.42
CA PHE A 103 11.27 1.35 8.95
C PHE A 103 10.97 1.63 10.44
N TYR A 104 11.80 2.49 11.04
CA TYR A 104 11.65 2.99 12.40
C TYR A 104 11.51 4.51 12.39
N ILE A 105 10.60 5.05 13.21
CA ILE A 105 10.51 6.48 13.53
C ILE A 105 10.67 6.60 15.05
N GLU A 106 11.63 7.39 15.54
CA GLU A 106 11.93 7.50 16.98
C GLU A 106 12.08 6.14 17.69
N ASN A 107 12.78 5.19 17.06
CA ASN A 107 12.97 3.81 17.52
C ASN A 107 11.71 2.92 17.59
N ILE A 108 10.55 3.41 17.18
CA ILE A 108 9.32 2.62 17.04
C ILE A 108 9.28 2.01 15.65
N SER A 109 9.17 0.69 15.54
CA SER A 109 9.04 -0.01 14.27
C SER A 109 7.64 0.17 13.66
N PHE A 110 7.57 0.31 12.34
CA PHE A 110 6.32 0.39 11.60
C PHE A 110 6.37 -0.43 10.30
N ASP A 111 5.27 -1.14 10.02
CA ASP A 111 4.87 -1.57 8.67
C ASP A 111 3.96 -0.46 8.09
N HIS A 112 4.14 -0.05 6.84
CA HIS A 112 3.23 0.91 6.22
C HIS A 112 2.16 0.18 5.40
N LYS A 113 0.97 0.78 5.32
CA LYS A 113 -0.09 0.24 4.46
C LYS A 113 -0.89 1.34 3.80
N THR A 114 -0.81 1.39 2.47
CA THR A 114 -1.73 2.22 1.69
C THR A 114 -3.09 1.53 1.57
N SER A 115 -4.12 2.13 2.15
CA SER A 115 -5.50 1.65 2.09
C SER A 115 -6.38 2.66 1.40
N VAL A 116 -7.28 2.20 0.55
CA VAL A 116 -8.41 3.03 0.13
C VAL A 116 -9.34 3.18 1.35
N PHE A 117 -9.95 4.34 1.54
CA PHE A 117 -10.97 4.52 2.57
C PHE A 117 -12.08 3.47 2.37
N PRO A 118 -12.39 2.64 3.38
CA PRO A 118 -13.15 1.42 3.11
C PRO A 118 -14.63 1.72 2.83
N LYS A 119 -15.13 1.30 1.66
CA LYS A 119 -16.56 1.44 1.31
C LYS A 119 -17.54 0.77 2.27
N ARG A 120 -17.07 -0.23 3.04
CA ARG A 120 -17.86 -0.98 4.03
C ARG A 120 -17.66 -0.48 5.46
N TYR A 121 -16.86 0.56 5.66
CA TYR A 121 -16.77 1.20 6.96
C TYR A 121 -18.07 1.98 7.20
N PRO A 122 -18.73 1.83 8.36
CA PRO A 122 -20.09 2.33 8.56
C PRO A 122 -20.19 3.86 8.74
N LYS A 123 -19.06 4.55 8.97
CA LYS A 123 -19.04 6.00 9.19
C LYS A 123 -18.50 6.74 7.97
N SER A 124 -18.87 8.00 7.83
CA SER A 124 -18.35 8.91 6.80
C SER A 124 -16.85 9.18 6.98
N LEU A 125 -16.22 9.74 5.95
CA LEU A 125 -14.82 10.17 6.03
C LEU A 125 -14.60 11.20 7.13
N SER A 126 -15.52 12.16 7.29
CA SER A 126 -15.41 13.22 8.30
C SER A 126 -15.47 12.65 9.72
N GLU A 127 -16.43 11.77 10.00
CA GLU A 127 -16.53 11.08 11.29
C GLU A 127 -15.29 10.21 11.58
N ALA A 128 -14.73 9.56 10.55
CA ALA A 128 -13.50 8.77 10.68
C ALA A 128 -12.27 9.64 10.98
N GLN A 129 -12.20 10.86 10.43
CA GLN A 129 -11.12 11.81 10.71
C GLN A 129 -11.22 12.40 12.12
N GLN A 130 -12.43 12.62 12.62
CA GLN A 130 -12.68 13.08 13.99
C GLN A 130 -12.42 11.98 15.02
N ASN A 131 -12.69 10.72 14.68
CA ASN A 131 -12.41 9.57 15.54
C ASN A 131 -11.69 8.44 14.78
N PRO A 132 -10.36 8.57 14.56
CA PRO A 132 -9.58 7.61 13.77
C PRO A 132 -9.41 6.24 14.46
N CYS A 133 -9.58 6.15 15.78
CA CYS A 133 -9.38 4.92 16.55
C CYS A 133 -10.30 3.78 16.11
N GLU A 134 -11.57 4.09 15.81
CA GLU A 134 -12.53 3.10 15.31
C GLU A 134 -12.16 2.60 13.90
N LEU A 135 -11.74 3.50 13.02
CA LEU A 135 -11.29 3.12 11.68
C LEU A 135 -10.03 2.24 11.76
N LEU A 136 -9.09 2.56 12.66
CA LEU A 136 -7.91 1.73 12.88
C LEU A 136 -8.28 0.31 13.33
N HIS A 137 -9.18 0.16 14.31
CA HIS A 137 -9.70 -1.16 14.69
C HIS A 137 -10.31 -1.91 13.49
N TRP A 138 -11.15 -1.21 12.72
CA TRP A 138 -11.79 -1.79 11.54
C TRP A 138 -10.75 -2.25 10.50
N LEU A 139 -9.72 -1.45 10.23
CA LEU A 139 -8.66 -1.77 9.27
C LEU A 139 -7.84 -3.01 9.68
N TYR A 140 -7.55 -3.16 10.98
CA TYR A 140 -6.86 -4.37 11.48
C TYR A 140 -7.73 -5.63 11.40
N GLN A 141 -9.04 -5.51 11.66
CA GLN A 141 -9.99 -6.64 11.56
C GLN A 141 -10.20 -7.08 10.11
N ASN A 142 -10.26 -6.13 9.18
CA ASN A 142 -10.61 -6.35 7.77
C ASN A 142 -9.38 -6.50 6.85
N GLN A 143 -8.19 -6.73 7.40
CA GLN A 143 -6.99 -6.98 6.60
C GLN A 143 -7.01 -8.35 5.89
N SER A 144 -6.11 -8.56 4.93
CA SER A 144 -5.98 -9.83 4.24
C SER A 144 -5.72 -10.97 5.23
N GLN A 145 -6.55 -12.02 5.17
CA GLN A 145 -6.55 -13.13 6.14
C GLN A 145 -5.45 -14.20 5.90
N GLN A 146 -4.64 -14.05 4.85
CA GLN A 146 -3.56 -14.99 4.52
C GLN A 146 -2.25 -14.60 5.24
N GLY A 147 -1.09 -15.10 4.81
CA GLY A 147 0.22 -14.90 5.46
C GLY A 147 0.76 -13.45 5.53
N ARG A 148 -0.09 -12.45 5.29
CA ARG A 148 0.16 -11.01 5.53
C ARG A 148 -0.62 -10.47 6.74
N LYS A 149 -1.39 -11.30 7.45
CA LYS A 149 -2.09 -10.91 8.68
C LYS A 149 -1.09 -10.87 9.84
N HIS A 150 -0.91 -9.70 10.42
CA HIS A 150 -0.18 -9.51 11.68
C HIS A 150 -0.80 -8.35 12.47
N LEU A 151 -0.49 -8.32 13.76
CA LEU A 151 -0.95 -7.30 14.72
C LEU A 151 0.27 -6.51 15.23
N LYS A 152 1.15 -6.11 14.30
CA LYS A 152 2.32 -5.27 14.58
C LYS A 152 2.00 -3.82 14.22
N ASN A 153 2.77 -2.90 14.76
CA ASN A 153 2.60 -1.47 14.54
C ASN A 153 2.45 -1.12 13.05
N ARG A 154 1.51 -0.23 12.73
CA ARG A 154 1.22 0.12 11.34
C ARG A 154 0.85 1.57 11.16
N LEU A 155 1.49 2.23 10.20
CA LEU A 155 1.04 3.50 9.67
C LEU A 155 0.16 3.26 8.45
N PHE A 156 -1.09 3.72 8.50
CA PHE A 156 -2.00 3.62 7.37
C PHE A 156 -1.97 4.91 6.56
N LEU A 157 -1.62 4.81 5.29
CA LEU A 157 -1.85 5.88 4.32
C LEU A 157 -3.24 5.69 3.73
N VAL A 158 -4.24 6.41 4.24
CA VAL A 158 -5.64 6.29 3.80
C VAL A 158 -5.90 7.25 2.64
N VAL A 159 -6.11 6.69 1.45
CA VAL A 159 -6.41 7.45 0.24
C VAL A 159 -7.92 7.54 -0.01
N TYR A 160 -8.41 8.74 -0.31
CA TYR A 160 -9.79 9.01 -0.69
C TYR A 160 -9.85 10.10 -1.77
N GLN A 161 -10.79 9.94 -2.70
CA GLN A 161 -11.07 10.84 -3.82
C GLN A 161 -12.57 10.83 -4.12
N GLN A 162 -13.23 11.98 -4.22
CA GLN A 162 -14.70 12.05 -4.32
C GLN A 162 -15.30 11.23 -5.49
N ASP A 163 -14.63 11.15 -6.63
CA ASP A 163 -15.08 10.45 -7.83
C ASP A 163 -14.95 8.90 -7.77
N GLN A 164 -14.67 8.36 -6.58
CA GLN A 164 -14.45 6.93 -6.33
C GLN A 164 -13.22 6.30 -7.02
N GLN A 165 -12.38 7.10 -7.69
CA GLN A 165 -11.13 6.63 -8.31
C GLN A 165 -9.96 6.66 -7.33
N HIS A 166 -10.22 6.39 -6.05
CA HIS A 166 -9.27 6.45 -4.94
C HIS A 166 -7.96 5.69 -5.21
N TRP A 167 -8.04 4.59 -5.97
CA TRP A 167 -6.88 3.77 -6.29
C TRP A 167 -5.84 4.54 -7.12
N LYS A 168 -6.25 5.52 -7.94
CA LYS A 168 -5.34 6.33 -8.76
C LYS A 168 -4.40 7.19 -7.91
N LEU A 169 -4.87 7.63 -6.74
CA LEU A 169 -4.05 8.40 -5.79
C LEU A 169 -2.79 7.66 -5.34
N LYS A 170 -2.77 6.32 -5.39
CA LYS A 170 -1.57 5.55 -5.07
C LYS A 170 -0.42 5.78 -6.06
N ALA A 171 -0.68 6.35 -7.24
CA ALA A 171 0.35 6.76 -8.19
C ALA A 171 0.74 8.24 -8.05
N GLU A 172 0.08 9.03 -7.22
CA GLU A 172 0.40 10.45 -7.02
C GLU A 172 1.59 10.60 -6.06
N ILE A 173 2.72 9.96 -6.38
CA ILE A 173 3.86 9.76 -5.47
C ILE A 173 4.45 11.09 -4.99
N LYS A 174 4.63 12.07 -5.88
CA LYS A 174 5.11 13.41 -5.50
C LYS A 174 4.20 14.07 -4.46
N TRP A 175 2.89 13.98 -4.64
CA TRP A 175 1.92 14.55 -3.69
C TRP A 175 1.86 13.77 -2.37
N LEU A 176 1.89 12.44 -2.44
CA LEU A 176 1.97 11.59 -1.25
C LEU A 176 3.26 11.85 -0.47
N SER A 177 4.36 12.14 -1.17
CA SER A 177 5.64 12.53 -0.55
C SER A 177 5.49 13.74 0.34
N THR A 178 4.82 14.80 -0.11
CA THR A 178 4.56 15.99 0.72
C THR A 178 3.77 15.63 1.99
N ARG A 179 2.73 14.80 1.88
CA ARG A 179 1.91 14.40 3.04
C ARG A 179 2.69 13.56 4.05
N ILE A 180 3.48 12.60 3.56
CA ILE A 180 4.30 11.73 4.41
C ILE A 180 5.39 12.53 5.11
N LYS A 181 6.10 13.40 4.39
CA LYS A 181 7.15 14.25 4.97
C LYS A 181 6.58 15.17 6.06
N ASN A 182 5.40 15.75 5.83
CA ASN A 182 4.73 16.56 6.86
C ASN A 182 4.36 15.73 8.09
N TYR A 183 3.81 14.52 7.90
CA TYR A 183 3.50 13.62 9.02
C TYR A 183 4.74 13.29 9.84
N VAL A 184 5.83 12.93 9.16
CA VAL A 184 7.11 12.55 9.76
C VAL A 184 7.76 13.74 10.48
N PHE A 185 7.65 14.95 9.93
CA PHE A 185 8.16 16.19 10.54
C PHE A 185 7.44 16.55 11.85
N THR A 186 6.13 16.30 11.93
CA THR A 186 5.32 16.55 13.13
C THR A 186 5.03 15.28 13.93
N PHE A 187 5.83 14.23 13.73
CA PHE A 187 5.61 12.95 14.38
C PHE A 187 5.74 13.11 15.90
N ASP A 188 4.83 12.46 16.63
CA ASP A 188 4.79 12.47 18.08
C ASP A 188 4.26 11.10 18.55
N ALA A 189 5.13 10.31 19.17
CA ALA A 189 4.79 8.98 19.64
C ALA A 189 3.60 8.96 20.63
N ALA A 190 3.36 10.05 21.37
CA ALA A 190 2.25 10.15 22.31
C ALA A 190 0.88 10.24 21.62
N ARG A 191 0.85 10.60 20.33
CA ARG A 191 -0.39 10.67 19.52
C ARG A 191 -0.77 9.35 18.87
N LEU A 192 0.10 8.35 18.94
CA LEU A 192 -0.19 7.03 18.38
C LEU A 192 -1.38 6.39 19.09
N THR A 193 -2.27 5.79 18.31
CA THR A 193 -3.36 4.99 18.86
C THR A 193 -2.83 3.64 19.29
N LYS A 194 -2.93 3.31 20.57
CA LYS A 194 -2.66 1.96 21.09
C LYS A 194 -3.90 1.09 20.93
N LEU A 195 -3.81 0.08 20.05
CA LEU A 195 -4.85 -0.91 19.82
C LEU A 195 -4.53 -2.16 20.66
N ASN A 196 -5.47 -2.55 21.53
CA ASN A 196 -5.33 -3.73 22.37
C ASN A 196 -6.01 -4.95 21.71
N PHE A 197 -5.26 -6.03 21.57
CA PHE A 197 -5.75 -7.34 21.12
C PHE A 197 -5.55 -8.37 22.25
N LYS A 198 -6.17 -9.55 22.14
CA LYS A 198 -6.22 -10.55 23.23
C LYS A 198 -4.86 -10.84 23.88
N GLU A 199 -3.80 -10.95 23.09
CA GLU A 199 -2.46 -11.36 23.56
C GLU A 199 -1.35 -10.36 23.20
N ASN A 200 -1.70 -9.23 22.56
CA ASN A 200 -0.73 -8.27 22.05
C ASN A 200 -1.35 -6.88 21.91
N HIS A 201 -0.53 -5.85 21.75
CA HIS A 201 -0.97 -4.53 21.33
C HIS A 201 -0.19 -4.09 20.08
N ALA A 202 -0.75 -3.11 19.36
CA ALA A 202 -0.07 -2.43 18.28
C ALA A 202 -0.28 -0.93 18.39
N PHE A 203 0.76 -0.16 18.09
CA PHE A 203 0.64 1.27 17.85
C PHE A 203 0.30 1.53 16.38
N ALA A 204 -0.67 2.40 16.14
CA ALA A 204 -1.09 2.73 14.79
C ALA A 204 -1.51 4.18 14.67
N ASP A 205 -1.45 4.67 13.44
CA ASP A 205 -1.89 6.01 13.08
C ASP A 205 -2.30 6.07 11.61
N ILE A 206 -2.96 7.16 11.23
CA ILE A 206 -3.48 7.41 9.89
C ILE A 206 -2.88 8.68 9.29
N ILE A 207 -2.22 8.53 8.15
CA ILE A 207 -1.88 9.63 7.24
C ILE A 207 -3.03 9.77 6.26
N TRP A 208 -3.80 10.85 6.38
CA TRP A 208 -4.93 11.12 5.49
C TRP A 208 -4.46 11.71 4.17
N ALA A 209 -4.78 11.04 3.06
CA ALA A 209 -4.51 11.47 1.69
C ALA A 209 -5.84 11.63 0.92
N VAL A 210 -6.50 12.75 1.17
CA VAL A 210 -7.84 13.08 0.64
C VAL A 210 -7.72 14.09 -0.49
N ARG A 211 -8.44 13.86 -1.60
CA ARG A 211 -8.70 14.80 -2.70
C ARG A 211 -10.19 14.84 -3.03
#